data_AF-A0AAW0WEN9-F1
#
_entry.id   AF-A0AAW0WEN9-F1
#
_cell.length_a   1.000
_cell.length_b   1.000
_cell.length_c   1.000
_cell.angle_alpha   90.00
_cell.angle_beta   90.00
_cell.angle_gamma   90.00
#
_symmetry.space_group_name_H-M   'P 1'
#
loop_
_entity.id
_entity.type
_entity.pdbx_description
1 polymer ?
#
loop_
_entity_poly.entity_id
_entity_poly.type
_entity_poly.pdbx_seq_one_letter_code
_entity_poly.pdbx_strand_id
1 'polypeptide(L)'
;MLTKNVGELYVGGFDPPFAEMKFTKLLKDYHNKIIECKFEKGQWLFMRERTDKSFPNSYNTALAVCNSIKNPVTEEILLKFINDQGYKKPDRDLMPPPPAKKPRT
;
A
#
# COMPACT_ATOMS: atom_id res chain seq x y z
N MET A 1 -29.51 19.90 17.55
CA MET A 1 -28.55 18.89 17.06
C MET A 1 -27.57 19.60 16.12
N LEU A 2 -26.26 19.50 16.34
CA LEU A 2 -25.25 20.07 15.44
C LEU A 2 -25.03 19.10 14.28
N THR A 3 -25.47 19.47 13.08
CA THR A 3 -25.17 18.72 11.86
C THR A 3 -23.69 18.91 11.52
N LYS A 4 -22.91 17.81 11.57
CA LYS A 4 -21.53 17.82 11.10
C LYS A 4 -21.51 17.35 9.65
N ASN A 5 -20.92 18.15 8.77
CA ASN A 5 -20.63 17.70 7.42
C ASN A 5 -19.42 16.76 7.46
N VAL A 6 -19.58 15.57 6.90
CA VAL A 6 -18.53 14.56 6.74
C VAL A 6 -18.45 14.14 5.28
N GLY A 7 -17.28 13.68 4.84
CA GLY A 7 -17.14 13.02 3.54
C GLY A 7 -17.23 11.52 3.73
N GLU A 8 -18.27 10.89 3.18
CA GLU A 8 -18.42 9.43 3.21
C GLU A 8 -17.68 8.80 2.04
N LEU A 9 -16.81 7.84 2.34
CA LEU A 9 -16.01 7.10 1.37
C LEU A 9 -16.65 5.73 1.13
N TYR A 10 -16.99 5.44 -0.12
CA TYR A 10 -17.63 4.19 -0.54
C TYR A 10 -16.65 3.30 -1.32
N VAL A 11 -16.88 2.00 -1.27
CA VAL A 11 -16.09 0.98 -1.97
C VAL A 11 -17.01 0.01 -2.71
N GLY A 12 -16.50 -0.65 -3.75
CA GLY A 12 -17.31 -1.54 -4.59
C GLY A 12 -17.71 -2.81 -3.86
N GLY A 13 -18.98 -3.21 -4.00
CA GLY A 13 -19.53 -4.42 -3.37
C GLY A 13 -19.82 -4.27 -1.87
N PHE A 14 -19.92 -3.03 -1.37
CA PHE A 14 -20.31 -2.71 0.00
C PHE A 14 -21.15 -1.43 0.00
N ASP A 15 -22.44 -1.55 0.32
CA ASP A 15 -23.39 -0.44 0.22
C ASP A 15 -23.23 0.65 1.31
N PRO A 16 -22.91 0.33 2.57
CA PRO A 16 -22.68 1.37 3.58
C PRO A 16 -21.37 2.15 3.33
N PRO A 17 -21.22 3.35 3.92
CA PRO A 17 -19.93 4.04 3.97
C PRO A 17 -18.85 3.13 4.55
N PHE A 18 -17.74 2.98 3.83
CA PHE A 18 -16.59 2.21 4.29
C PHE A 18 -15.77 2.97 5.34
N ALA A 19 -15.65 4.29 5.14
CA ALA A 19 -14.94 5.19 6.04
C ALA A 19 -15.46 6.62 5.93
N GLU A 20 -15.08 7.45 6.89
CA GLU A 20 -15.34 8.88 6.87
C GLU A 20 -14.03 9.67 6.73
N MET A 21 -14.12 10.82 6.07
CA MET A 21 -13.08 11.83 6.05
C MET A 21 -13.61 13.17 6.52
N LYS A 22 -12.71 13.98 7.11
CA LYS A 22 -13.05 15.33 7.55
C LYS A 22 -13.44 16.17 6.33
N PHE A 23 -14.67 16.70 6.35
CA PHE A 23 -15.14 17.56 5.29
C PHE A 23 -14.33 18.85 5.21
N THR A 24 -13.97 19.24 3.98
CA THR A 24 -13.37 20.54 3.65
C THR A 24 -14.12 21.13 2.47
N LYS A 25 -14.11 22.46 2.32
CA LYS A 25 -14.83 23.12 1.21
C LYS A 25 -14.36 22.61 -0.17
N LEU A 26 -13.08 22.25 -0.30
CA LEU A 26 -12.48 21.70 -1.52
C LEU A 26 -13.03 20.32 -1.90
N LEU A 27 -13.49 19.51 -0.92
CA LEU A 27 -14.05 18.19 -1.20
C LEU A 27 -15.41 18.25 -1.91
N LYS A 28 -16.09 19.40 -1.90
CA LYS A 28 -17.38 19.56 -2.60
C LYS A 28 -17.29 19.26 -4.08
N ASP A 29 -16.19 19.67 -4.72
CA ASP A 29 -15.99 19.52 -6.17
C ASP A 29 -15.75 18.06 -6.59
N TYR A 30 -15.55 17.17 -5.61
CA TYR A 30 -15.32 15.73 -5.81
C TYR A 30 -16.50 14.87 -5.35
N HIS A 31 -17.66 15.47 -5.06
CA HIS A 31 -18.86 14.69 -4.73
C HIS A 31 -19.22 13.74 -5.89
N ASN A 32 -19.49 12.47 -5.56
CA ASN A 32 -19.74 11.37 -6.51
C ASN A 32 -18.60 11.09 -7.51
N LYS A 33 -17.40 11.60 -7.26
CA LYS A 33 -16.21 11.29 -8.05
C LYS A 33 -15.35 10.24 -7.37
N ILE A 34 -14.52 9.56 -8.16
CA ILE A 34 -13.54 8.61 -7.63
C ILE A 34 -12.28 9.38 -7.27
N ILE A 35 -11.86 9.25 -6.02
CA ILE A 35 -10.68 9.90 -5.49
C ILE A 35 -9.71 8.86 -4.92
N GLU A 36 -8.43 9.18 -4.98
CA GLU A 36 -7.39 8.47 -4.27
C GLU A 36 -7.12 9.19 -2.95
N CYS A 37 -7.02 8.41 -1.87
CA CYS A 37 -6.78 8.91 -0.53
C CYS A 37 -5.57 8.20 0.09
N LYS A 38 -4.92 8.88 1.04
CA LYS A 38 -3.94 8.30 1.94
C LYS A 38 -4.44 8.34 3.37
N PHE A 39 -3.96 7.43 4.20
CA PHE A 39 -4.27 7.41 5.62
C PHE A 39 -3.07 7.94 6.42
N GLU A 40 -3.24 9.06 7.11
CA GLU A 40 -2.20 9.67 7.93
C GLU A 40 -2.79 10.12 9.27
N LYS A 41 -2.08 9.84 10.36
CA LYS A 41 -2.46 10.26 11.72
C LYS A 41 -3.92 9.94 12.09
N GLY A 42 -4.40 8.76 11.68
CA GLY A 42 -5.75 8.30 12.00
C GLY A 42 -6.86 8.86 11.09
N GLN A 43 -6.51 9.56 10.00
CA GLN A 43 -7.47 10.22 9.13
C GLN A 43 -7.20 9.94 7.65
N TRP A 44 -8.26 9.80 6.87
CA TRP A 44 -8.19 9.78 5.42
C TRP A 44 -8.02 11.19 4.87
N LEU A 45 -7.00 11.37 4.03
CA LEU A 45 -6.68 12.61 3.35
C LEU A 45 -6.79 12.42 1.84
N PHE A 46 -7.43 13.37 1.19
CA PHE A 46 -7.51 13.41 -0.27
C PHE A 46 -6.11 13.55 -0.87
N MET A 47 -5.85 12.82 -1.96
CA MET A 47 -4.64 12.97 -2.77
C MET A 47 -4.96 13.56 -4.13
N ARG A 48 -5.80 12.88 -4.92
CA ARG A 48 -6.09 13.24 -6.32
C ARG A 48 -7.40 12.64 -6.79
N GLU A 49 -7.96 13.19 -7.85
CA GLU A 49 -9.05 12.55 -8.61
C GLU A 49 -8.52 11.40 -9.46
N ARG A 50 -9.32 10.34 -9.61
CA ARG A 50 -9.04 9.15 -10.41
C ARG A 50 -9.97 9.10 -11.62
N THR A 51 -9.71 9.94 -12.61
CA THR A 51 -10.48 9.99 -13.87
C THR A 51 -10.28 8.75 -14.74
N ASP A 52 -9.22 7.98 -14.49
CA ASP A 52 -8.93 6.70 -15.13
C ASP A 52 -9.79 5.55 -14.60
N LYS A 53 -10.56 5.77 -13.53
CA LYS A 53 -11.38 4.75 -12.89
C LYS A 53 -12.87 5.05 -13.09
N SER A 54 -13.61 4.05 -13.55
CA SER A 54 -15.08 4.12 -13.61
C SER A 54 -15.75 3.65 -12.32
N PHE A 55 -15.06 2.84 -11.50
CA PHE A 55 -15.60 2.29 -10.25
C PHE A 55 -14.56 2.31 -9.11
N PRO A 56 -14.99 2.45 -7.84
CA PRO A 56 -14.09 2.37 -6.69
C PRO A 56 -13.47 0.97 -6.59
N ASN A 57 -12.41 0.85 -5.79
CA ASN A 57 -11.84 -0.47 -5.49
C ASN A 57 -12.87 -1.36 -4.77
N SER A 58 -12.76 -2.67 -4.92
CA SER A 58 -13.62 -3.61 -4.19
C SER A 58 -13.39 -3.53 -2.68
N TYR A 59 -14.40 -3.94 -1.92
CA TYR A 59 -14.35 -4.04 -0.47
C TYR A 59 -13.15 -4.86 0.03
N ASN A 60 -12.90 -6.02 -0.57
CA ASN A 60 -11.78 -6.89 -0.19
C ASN A 60 -10.42 -6.20 -0.41
N THR A 61 -10.27 -5.45 -1.50
CA THR A 61 -9.05 -4.65 -1.74
C THR A 61 -8.90 -3.55 -0.68
N ALA A 62 -9.98 -2.88 -0.31
CA ALA A 62 -9.95 -1.85 0.73
C ALA A 62 -9.57 -2.44 2.11
N LEU A 63 -10.10 -3.60 2.48
CA LEU A 63 -9.70 -4.32 3.69
C LEU A 63 -8.22 -4.72 3.67
N ALA A 64 -7.72 -5.24 2.55
CA ALA A 64 -6.32 -5.60 2.41
C ALA A 64 -5.40 -4.38 2.63
N VAL A 65 -5.74 -3.23 2.03
CA VAL A 65 -5.02 -1.97 2.25
C VAL A 65 -5.05 -1.55 3.72
N CYS A 66 -6.21 -1.60 4.38
CA CYS A 66 -6.31 -1.31 5.82
C CYS A 66 -5.45 -2.24 6.67
N ASN A 67 -5.36 -3.53 6.32
CA ASN A 67 -4.51 -4.49 7.02
C ASN A 67 -3.02 -4.15 6.87
N SER A 68 -2.58 -3.76 5.67
CA SER A 68 -1.20 -3.32 5.42
C SER A 68 -0.84 -2.05 6.18
N ILE A 69 -1.79 -1.12 6.35
CA ILE A 69 -1.59 0.10 7.16
C ILE A 69 -1.48 -0.24 8.66
N LYS A 70 -2.32 -1.17 9.14
CA LYS A 70 -2.29 -1.61 10.54
C LYS A 70 -1.03 -2.40 10.89
N ASN A 71 -0.54 -3.20 9.95
CA ASN A 71 0.62 -4.08 10.12
C ASN A 71 1.70 -3.74 9.07
N PRO A 72 2.35 -2.57 9.19
CA PRO A 72 3.29 -2.11 8.16
C PRO A 72 4.57 -2.95 8.18
N VAL A 73 4.98 -3.39 6.98
CA VAL A 73 6.36 -3.83 6.74
C VAL A 73 7.16 -2.59 6.38
N THR A 74 7.86 -2.02 7.36
CA THR A 74 8.69 -0.83 7.13
C THR A 74 9.95 -1.17 6.35
N GLU A 75 10.61 -0.15 5.80
CA GLU A 75 11.88 -0.31 5.10
C GLU A 75 12.93 -0.98 5.99
N GLU A 76 13.02 -0.57 7.26
CA GLU A 76 13.99 -1.13 8.21
C GLU A 76 13.71 -2.61 8.51
N ILE A 77 12.43 -2.98 8.71
CA ILE A 77 12.02 -4.38 8.92
C ILE A 77 12.41 -5.22 7.70
N LEU A 78 12.13 -4.71 6.49
CA LEU A 78 12.41 -5.40 5.25
C LEU A 78 13.93 -5.58 5.04
N LEU A 79 14.71 -4.51 5.18
CA LEU A 79 16.16 -4.55 5.00
C LEU A 79 16.82 -5.47 6.04
N LYS A 80 16.38 -5.42 7.30
CA LYS A 80 16.84 -6.33 8.34
C LYS A 80 16.52 -7.79 7.99
N PHE A 81 15.31 -8.08 7.53
CA PHE A 81 14.92 -9.44 7.13
C PHE A 81 15.80 -9.95 5.99
N ILE A 82 16.04 -9.15 4.95
CA ILE A 82 16.89 -9.53 3.82
C ILE A 82 18.33 -9.79 4.29
N ASN A 83 18.89 -8.94 5.15
CA ASN A 83 20.24 -9.12 5.65
C ASN A 83 20.39 -10.41 6.48
N ASP A 84 19.41 -10.71 7.34
CA ASP A 84 19.52 -11.78 8.33
C ASP A 84 19.02 -13.13 7.79
N GLN A 85 17.94 -13.12 7.02
CA GLN A 85 17.17 -14.29 6.60
C GLN A 85 16.95 -14.36 5.08
N GLY A 86 17.39 -13.34 4.33
CA GLY A 86 17.31 -13.35 2.88
C GLY A 86 18.08 -14.53 2.30
N TYR A 87 17.58 -15.06 1.19
CA TYR A 87 18.26 -16.14 0.48
C TYR A 87 19.68 -15.71 0.07
N LYS A 88 20.69 -16.35 0.67
CA LYS A 88 22.11 -16.15 0.31
C LYS A 88 22.55 -17.34 -0.54
N LYS A 89 23.08 -17.06 -1.73
CA LYS A 89 23.75 -18.10 -2.52
C LYS A 89 24.93 -18.65 -1.70
N PRO A 90 25.14 -19.97 -1.68
CA PRO A 90 26.27 -20.54 -0.96
C PRO A 90 27.59 -20.06 -1.57
N ASP A 91 28.61 -19.84 -0.75
CA ASP A 91 29.90 -19.24 -1.17
C ASP A 91 30.55 -19.96 -2.37
N ARG A 92 30.35 -21.27 -2.50
CA ARG A 92 30.82 -22.07 -3.64
C ARG A 92 30.31 -21.60 -5.01
N ASP A 93 29.13 -20.97 -5.04
CA ASP A 93 28.53 -20.42 -6.26
C ASP A 93 28.97 -18.98 -6.53
N LEU A 94 29.47 -18.27 -5.49
CA LEU A 94 29.98 -16.90 -5.58
C LEU A 94 31.49 -16.87 -5.90
N MET A 95 32.24 -17.86 -5.39
CA MET A 95 33.66 -18.07 -5.65
C MET A 95 33.88 -19.52 -6.05
N PRO A 96 33.72 -19.86 -7.34
CA PRO A 96 34.06 -21.19 -7.82
C PRO A 96 35.55 -21.47 -7.54
N PRO A 97 35.90 -22.69 -7.11
CA PRO A 97 37.30 -23.04 -6.88
C PRO A 97 38.11 -22.85 -8.17
N PRO A 98 39.40 -22.49 -8.05
CA PRO A 98 40.26 -22.33 -9.22
C PRO A 98 40.23 -23.59 -10.10
N PRO A 99 40.25 -23.44 -11.44
CA PRO A 99 40.34 -24.58 -12.34
C PRO A 99 41.53 -25.47 -11.99
N ALA A 100 41.35 -26.79 -12.08
CA ALA A 100 42.44 -27.74 -11.85
C ALA A 100 43.62 -27.39 -12.78
N LYS A 101 44.84 -27.33 -12.21
CA LYS A 101 46.05 -27.06 -12.99
C LYS A 101 46.20 -28.14 -14.05
N LYS A 102 46.21 -27.74 -15.32
CA LYS A 102 46.48 -28.66 -16.44
C LYS A 102 47.86 -29.31 -16.21
N PRO A 103 48.02 -30.62 -16.45
CA PRO A 103 49.34 -31.25 -16.44
C PRO A 103 50.23 -30.51 -17.44
N ARG A 104 51.45 -30.16 -17.04
CA ARG A 104 52.46 -29.72 -18.00
C ARG A 104 52.85 -30.94 -18.83
N THR A 105 52.37 -30.98 -20.07
CA THR A 105 52.91 -31.82 -21.16
C THR A 105 54.28 -31.31 -21.56
#